data_AF-A0ABD7S2F9-F1
#
_entry.id   AF-A0ABD7S2F9-F1
#
_cell.length_a   1.000
_cell.length_b   1.000
_cell.length_c   1.000
_cell.angle_alpha   90.00
_cell.angle_beta   90.00
_cell.angle_gamma   90.00
#
_symmetry.space_group_name_H-M   'P 1'
#
loop_
_entity.id
_entity.type
_entity.pdbx_description
1 polymer ?
#
loop_
_entity_poly.entity_id
_entity_poly.type
_entity_poly.pdbx_seq_one_letter_code
_entity_poly.pdbx_strand_id
1 'polypeptide(L)'
;PLKLAQTWYSSGEFDNRGQRPKAQLIDDYDSGDGKTLYVGTKKSEKQLRVYEKGREQGDKESPWVRYEAQFKASNRKDLSLDILRDPAGYLLGAYPVLHFLNCVALRMDITKAAVDATWKSARRHIKRQYGATLNFIVRHCPTSDALHAVISTCTSHRLPAWATADVANQWPEIAGINQTLEGVTP
;
A
#
# COMPACT_ATOMS: atom_id res chain seq x y z
N PRO A 1 3.74 12.90 6.61
CA PRO A 1 3.57 11.86 7.65
C PRO A 1 4.88 11.15 8.06
N LEU A 2 5.66 10.56 7.13
CA LEU A 2 6.98 10.01 7.48
C LEU A 2 7.95 11.10 7.97
N LYS A 3 8.01 12.23 7.24
CA LYS A 3 8.81 13.40 7.64
C LYS A 3 8.44 13.93 9.02
N LEU A 4 7.16 13.86 9.37
CA LEU A 4 6.67 14.25 10.70
C LEU A 4 7.22 13.32 11.80
N ALA A 5 7.26 12.01 11.54
CA ALA A 5 7.90 11.05 12.45
C ALA A 5 9.41 11.31 12.60
N GLN A 6 10.10 11.74 11.54
CA GLN A 6 11.51 12.15 11.64
C GLN A 6 11.67 13.38 12.53
N THR A 7 10.81 14.40 12.37
CA THR A 7 10.81 15.60 13.22
C THR A 7 10.60 15.25 14.69
N TRP A 8 9.59 14.42 15.00
CA TRP A 8 9.32 13.95 16.35
C TRP A 8 10.48 13.18 16.97
N TYR A 9 11.19 12.38 16.17
CA TYR A 9 12.40 11.72 16.63
C TYR A 9 13.51 12.71 16.97
N SER A 10 13.73 13.71 16.12
CA SER A 10 14.71 14.77 16.39
C SER A 10 14.39 15.55 17.66
N SER A 11 13.11 15.86 17.91
CA SER A 11 12.66 16.58 19.10
C SER A 11 12.54 15.72 20.36
N GLY A 12 12.74 14.41 20.29
CA GLY A 12 12.72 13.52 21.46
C GLY A 12 11.33 13.05 21.89
N GLU A 13 10.31 13.19 21.06
CA GLU A 13 8.93 12.77 21.38
C GLU A 13 8.77 11.24 21.48
N PHE A 14 9.76 10.49 20.96
CA PHE A 14 9.85 9.04 21.11
C PHE A 14 10.61 8.61 22.37
N ASP A 15 11.14 9.55 23.15
CA ASP A 15 11.92 9.24 24.34
C ASP A 15 11.00 8.60 25.39
N ASN A 16 11.51 7.57 26.06
CA ASN A 16 10.75 6.85 27.08
C ASN A 16 11.60 6.77 28.34
N ARG A 17 11.09 7.32 29.46
CA ARG A 17 11.83 7.43 30.74
C ARG A 17 13.20 8.11 30.58
N GLY A 18 13.26 9.17 29.75
CA GLY A 18 14.49 9.94 29.49
C GLY A 18 15.52 9.24 28.61
N GLN A 19 15.18 8.09 28.01
CA GLN A 19 16.06 7.36 27.10
C GLN A 19 15.51 7.44 25.67
N ARG A 20 16.35 7.91 24.75
CA ARG A 20 16.03 7.96 23.32
C ARG A 20 16.21 6.57 22.70
N PRO A 21 15.17 5.99 22.06
CA PRO A 21 15.32 4.74 21.33
C PRO A 21 16.25 4.91 20.14
N LYS A 22 17.01 3.87 19.76
CA LYS A 22 17.79 3.90 18.51
C LYS A 22 16.84 4.03 17.32
N ALA A 23 17.19 4.83 16.31
CA ALA A 23 16.46 4.88 15.05
C ALA A 23 17.36 4.59 13.84
N GLN A 24 16.74 4.11 12.76
CA GLN A 24 17.38 3.87 11.48
C GLN A 24 16.43 4.32 10.36
N LEU A 25 16.92 5.17 9.47
CA LEU A 25 16.21 5.53 8.23
C LEU A 25 16.76 4.67 7.09
N ILE A 26 15.87 3.99 6.39
CA ILE A 26 16.13 3.41 5.08
C ILE A 26 15.59 4.39 4.05
N ASP A 27 16.50 4.97 3.27
CA ASP A 27 16.22 5.93 2.22
C ASP A 27 16.46 5.27 0.86
N ASP A 28 15.50 5.43 -0.04
CA ASP A 28 15.58 4.95 -1.42
C ASP A 28 16.26 5.95 -2.36
N TYR A 29 16.76 7.08 -1.84
CA TYR A 29 17.32 8.19 -2.61
C TYR A 29 16.40 8.65 -3.75
N ASP A 30 15.08 8.60 -3.50
CA ASP A 30 14.02 8.98 -4.45
C ASP A 30 13.95 8.11 -5.71
N SER A 31 14.39 6.84 -5.63
CA SER A 31 14.11 5.82 -6.67
C SER A 31 12.59 5.60 -6.88
N GLY A 32 11.80 5.87 -5.83
CA GLY A 32 10.36 5.71 -5.81
C GLY A 32 9.89 4.40 -5.17
N ASP A 33 10.79 3.67 -4.51
CA ASP A 33 10.47 2.47 -3.71
C ASP A 33 9.95 2.84 -2.31
N GLY A 34 10.17 4.10 -1.90
CA GLY A 34 9.69 4.68 -0.66
C GLY A 34 10.67 4.53 0.49
N LYS A 35 10.51 5.37 1.50
CA LYS A 35 11.39 5.45 2.67
C LYS A 35 10.75 4.80 3.89
N THR A 36 11.59 4.28 4.79
CA THR A 36 11.17 3.65 6.04
C THR A 36 11.99 4.14 7.22
N LEU A 37 11.33 4.66 8.25
CA LEU A 37 11.92 4.98 9.55
C LEU A 37 11.62 3.86 10.55
N TYR A 38 12.68 3.26 11.08
CA TYR A 38 12.62 2.36 12.23
C TYR A 38 12.93 3.13 13.51
N VAL A 39 12.11 2.96 14.55
CA VAL A 39 12.35 3.48 15.90
C VAL A 39 12.33 2.31 16.88
N GLY A 40 13.41 2.14 17.63
CA GLY A 40 13.71 0.93 18.39
C GLY A 40 14.43 -0.14 17.56
N THR A 41 14.83 -1.22 18.21
CA THR A 41 15.56 -2.32 17.56
C THR A 41 14.69 -3.56 17.43
N LYS A 42 14.91 -4.37 16.39
CA LYS A 42 14.21 -5.65 16.18
C LYS A 42 14.38 -6.66 17.33
N LYS A 43 15.44 -6.51 18.14
CA LYS A 43 15.70 -7.37 19.30
C LYS A 43 14.96 -6.91 20.56
N SER A 44 14.48 -5.67 20.59
CA SER A 44 13.74 -5.09 21.71
C SER A 44 12.32 -5.66 21.79
N GLU A 45 11.67 -5.44 22.93
CA GLU A 45 10.27 -5.84 23.19
C GLU A 45 9.29 -5.10 22.29
N LYS A 46 9.69 -3.93 21.75
CA LYS A 46 8.93 -3.15 20.78
C LYS A 46 9.83 -2.49 19.74
N GLN A 47 9.32 -2.38 18.51
CA GLN A 47 9.90 -1.59 17.43
C GLN A 47 8.78 -0.95 16.61
N LEU A 48 8.86 0.36 16.34
CA LEU A 48 7.96 1.05 15.43
C LEU A 48 8.59 1.14 14.04
N ARG A 49 7.77 0.95 13.01
CA ARG A 49 8.11 1.18 11.60
C ARG A 49 7.14 2.20 11.05
N VAL A 50 7.67 3.28 10.51
CA VAL A 50 6.89 4.29 9.78
C VAL A 50 7.39 4.27 8.35
N TYR A 51 6.52 3.98 7.39
CA TYR A 51 6.94 3.81 6.01
C TYR A 51 5.90 4.26 5.00
N GLU A 52 6.38 4.65 3.81
CA GLU A 52 5.57 5.09 2.67
C GLU A 52 4.90 3.89 1.99
N LYS A 53 3.82 3.38 2.61
CA LYS A 53 3.11 2.18 2.16
C LYS A 53 2.64 2.26 0.72
N GLY A 54 2.17 3.41 0.27
CA GLY A 54 1.69 3.55 -1.11
C GLY A 54 2.80 3.37 -2.15
N ARG A 55 4.01 3.84 -1.84
CA ARG A 55 5.19 3.65 -2.69
C ARG A 55 5.65 2.19 -2.71
N GLU A 56 5.62 1.52 -1.56
CA GLU A 56 5.87 0.08 -1.46
C GLU A 56 4.86 -0.76 -2.26
N GLN A 57 3.63 -0.27 -2.45
CA GLN A 57 2.62 -0.87 -3.34
C GLN A 57 2.77 -0.45 -4.82
N GLY A 58 3.77 0.36 -5.18
CA GLY A 58 4.09 0.78 -6.55
C GLY A 58 3.53 2.14 -6.97
N ASP A 59 2.79 2.84 -6.10
CA ASP A 59 2.27 4.18 -6.35
C ASP A 59 3.22 5.26 -5.79
N LYS A 60 4.12 5.74 -6.65
CA LYS A 60 5.18 6.71 -6.32
C LYS A 60 4.67 8.05 -5.76
N GLU A 61 3.47 8.44 -6.16
CA GLU A 61 2.84 9.72 -5.76
C GLU A 61 1.90 9.55 -4.55
N SER A 62 1.80 8.34 -4.00
CA SER A 62 0.85 8.09 -2.92
C SER A 62 1.29 8.79 -1.62
N PRO A 63 0.40 9.56 -0.97
CA PRO A 63 0.67 10.14 0.35
C PRO A 63 0.52 9.11 1.48
N TRP A 64 0.19 7.85 1.16
CA TRP A 64 -0.12 6.82 2.15
C TRP A 64 1.11 6.39 2.93
N VAL A 65 1.12 6.70 4.22
CA VAL A 65 2.12 6.26 5.20
C VAL A 65 1.45 5.36 6.22
N ARG A 66 2.15 4.31 6.64
CA ARG A 66 1.69 3.38 7.66
C ARG A 66 2.63 3.40 8.87
N TYR A 67 2.03 3.34 10.05
CA TYR A 67 2.70 3.17 11.34
C TYR A 67 2.43 1.75 11.83
N GLU A 68 3.47 0.94 11.99
CA GLU A 68 3.38 -0.44 12.48
C GLU A 68 4.24 -0.60 13.73
N ALA A 69 3.62 -0.95 14.85
CA ALA A 69 4.35 -1.38 16.04
C ALA A 69 4.46 -2.90 16.06
N GLN A 70 5.69 -3.40 16.07
CA GLN A 70 5.99 -4.79 16.36
C GLN A 70 6.23 -4.95 17.86
N PHE A 71 5.61 -5.97 18.46
CA PHE A 71 5.83 -6.35 19.85
C PHE A 71 6.40 -7.76 19.93
N LYS A 72 7.24 -8.00 20.94
CA LYS A 72 7.86 -9.30 21.18
C LYS A 72 8.03 -9.51 22.68
N ALA A 73 7.83 -10.75 23.13
CA ALA A 73 8.25 -11.15 24.48
C ALA A 73 9.78 -11.17 24.59
N SER A 74 10.29 -10.87 25.77
CA SER A 74 11.70 -11.00 26.13
C SER A 74 11.83 -11.57 27.54
N ASN A 75 13.04 -11.95 27.93
CA ASN A 75 13.32 -12.38 29.31
C ASN A 75 12.98 -11.31 30.37
N ARG A 76 12.79 -10.05 29.98
CA ARG A 76 12.45 -8.94 30.88
C ARG A 76 10.96 -8.64 30.92
N LYS A 77 10.21 -9.03 29.89
CA LYS A 77 8.80 -8.67 29.75
C LYS A 77 8.04 -9.69 28.90
N ASP A 78 7.01 -10.27 29.48
CA ASP A 78 6.06 -11.08 28.74
C ASP A 78 5.17 -10.22 27.85
N LEU A 79 4.79 -10.79 26.71
CA LEU A 79 3.83 -10.19 25.80
C LEU A 79 2.42 -10.59 26.25
N SER A 80 1.68 -9.65 26.86
CA SER A 80 0.29 -9.91 27.25
C SER A 80 -0.57 -10.24 26.04
N LEU A 81 -1.42 -11.26 26.17
CA LEU A 81 -2.40 -11.65 25.16
C LEU A 81 -3.51 -10.61 24.98
N ASP A 82 -3.66 -9.66 25.91
CA ASP A 82 -4.64 -8.57 25.77
C ASP A 82 -4.37 -7.68 24.56
N ILE A 83 -3.16 -7.70 23.99
CA ILE A 83 -2.85 -7.04 22.72
C ILE A 83 -3.74 -7.54 21.56
N LEU A 84 -4.25 -8.77 21.64
CA LEU A 84 -5.17 -9.31 20.64
C LEU A 84 -6.59 -8.75 20.80
N ARG A 85 -6.94 -8.28 22.00
CA ARG A 85 -8.24 -7.67 22.31
C ARG A 85 -8.23 -6.17 22.03
N ASP A 86 -7.12 -5.49 22.33
CA ASP A 86 -6.94 -4.06 22.11
C ASP A 86 -5.59 -3.74 21.44
N PRO A 87 -5.40 -4.08 20.16
CA PRO A 87 -4.15 -3.78 19.46
C PRO A 87 -3.90 -2.28 19.31
N ALA A 88 -4.96 -1.48 19.22
CA ALA A 88 -4.88 -0.03 19.10
C ALA A 88 -4.29 0.60 20.36
N GLY A 89 -4.78 0.26 21.54
CA GLY A 89 -4.24 0.74 22.82
C GLY A 89 -2.76 0.41 22.99
N TYR A 90 -2.32 -0.78 22.56
CA TYR A 90 -0.91 -1.15 22.59
C TYR A 90 -0.07 -0.33 21.60
N LEU A 91 -0.57 -0.07 20.39
CA LEU A 91 0.10 0.81 19.42
C LEU A 91 0.26 2.23 19.99
N LEU A 92 -0.81 2.83 20.51
CA LEU A 92 -0.79 4.16 21.11
C LEU A 92 0.14 4.22 22.34
N GLY A 93 0.12 3.17 23.16
CA GLY A 93 1.00 3.04 24.33
C GLY A 93 2.47 2.70 24.00
N ALA A 94 2.79 2.43 22.74
CA ALA A 94 4.17 2.11 22.35
C ALA A 94 5.08 3.34 22.49
N TYR A 95 4.62 4.52 22.12
CA TYR A 95 5.36 5.78 22.29
C TYR A 95 4.37 6.92 22.53
N PRO A 96 4.64 7.84 23.49
CA PRO A 96 3.72 8.93 23.80
C PRO A 96 3.31 9.76 22.58
N VAL A 97 4.22 9.97 21.62
CA VAL A 97 3.92 10.70 20.39
C VAL A 97 2.80 10.09 19.57
N LEU A 98 2.51 8.78 19.68
CA LEU A 98 1.54 8.08 18.85
C LEU A 98 0.08 8.37 19.21
N HIS A 99 -0.20 9.05 20.32
CA HIS A 99 -1.56 9.45 20.70
C HIS A 99 -2.26 10.36 19.66
N PHE A 100 -1.52 10.93 18.71
CA PHE A 100 -2.11 11.66 17.57
C PHE A 100 -2.91 10.74 16.62
N LEU A 101 -2.66 9.43 16.63
CA LEU A 101 -3.36 8.49 15.78
C LEU A 101 -4.79 8.31 16.29
N ASN A 102 -5.76 8.71 15.45
CA ASN A 102 -7.15 8.39 15.71
C ASN A 102 -7.44 6.95 15.27
N CYS A 103 -7.26 5.99 16.17
CA CYS A 103 -7.54 4.58 15.90
C CYS A 103 -9.05 4.32 15.99
N VAL A 104 -9.66 3.95 14.86
CA VAL A 104 -11.08 3.57 14.81
C VAL A 104 -11.16 2.09 14.48
N ALA A 105 -11.92 1.32 15.27
CA ALA A 105 -12.23 -0.07 14.97
C ALA A 105 -13.28 -0.11 13.85
N LEU A 106 -12.80 -0.19 12.61
CA LEU A 106 -13.63 -0.32 11.41
C LEU A 106 -13.55 -1.75 10.87
N ARG A 107 -14.64 -2.20 10.24
CA ARG A 107 -14.59 -3.40 9.40
C ARG A 107 -13.62 -3.13 8.25
N MET A 108 -12.69 -4.06 8.00
CA MET A 108 -11.80 -3.96 6.84
C MET A 108 -12.62 -4.14 5.56
N ASP A 109 -13.00 -3.04 4.94
CA ASP A 109 -13.33 -3.04 3.52
C ASP A 109 -12.03 -3.19 2.73
N ILE A 110 -12.12 -3.75 1.52
CA ILE A 110 -10.99 -3.71 0.58
C ILE A 110 -10.66 -2.23 0.37
N THR A 111 -9.46 -1.82 0.78
CA THR A 111 -9.06 -0.41 0.73
C THR A 111 -8.95 0.00 -0.73
N LYS A 112 -9.81 0.91 -1.18
CA LYS A 112 -9.77 1.53 -2.53
C LYS A 112 -8.35 1.96 -2.90
N ALA A 113 -7.62 2.54 -1.94
CA ALA A 113 -6.22 2.96 -2.14
C ALA A 113 -5.25 1.82 -2.50
N ALA A 114 -5.43 0.60 -1.96
CA ALA A 114 -4.58 -0.54 -2.29
C ALA A 114 -4.91 -1.08 -3.69
N VAL A 115 -6.21 -1.10 -4.03
CA VAL A 115 -6.68 -1.46 -5.38
C VAL A 115 -6.15 -0.47 -6.42
N ASP A 116 -6.29 0.83 -6.15
CA ASP A 116 -5.81 1.91 -7.02
C ASP A 116 -4.29 1.84 -7.24
N ALA A 117 -3.52 1.59 -6.18
CA ALA A 117 -2.06 1.45 -6.28
C ALA A 117 -1.67 0.21 -7.12
N THR A 118 -2.32 -0.93 -6.85
CA THR A 118 -2.12 -2.18 -7.61
C THR A 118 -2.44 -1.97 -9.09
N TRP A 119 -3.52 -1.25 -9.38
CA TRP A 119 -3.93 -0.91 -10.73
C TRP A 119 -2.91 -0.02 -11.45
N LYS A 120 -2.53 1.11 -10.84
CA LYS A 120 -1.49 2.01 -11.39
C LYS A 120 -0.21 1.26 -11.74
N SER A 121 0.20 0.34 -10.87
CA SER A 121 1.36 -0.51 -11.08
C SER A 121 1.15 -1.47 -12.26
N ALA A 122 0.05 -2.22 -12.29
CA ALA A 122 -0.28 -3.16 -13.37
C ALA A 122 -0.32 -2.47 -14.75
N ARG A 123 -0.98 -1.32 -14.85
CA ARG A 123 -1.01 -0.51 -16.08
C ARG A 123 0.38 -0.08 -16.54
N ARG A 124 1.21 0.40 -15.60
CA ARG A 124 2.60 0.81 -15.90
C ARG A 124 3.39 -0.37 -16.47
N HIS A 125 3.24 -1.56 -15.89
CA HIS A 125 3.91 -2.77 -16.37
C HIS A 125 3.42 -3.19 -17.76
N ILE A 126 2.10 -3.19 -18.01
CA ILE A 126 1.53 -3.50 -19.33
C ILE A 126 2.08 -2.54 -20.38
N LYS A 127 2.03 -1.23 -20.12
CA LYS A 127 2.53 -0.19 -21.04
C LYS A 127 4.03 -0.36 -21.32
N ARG A 128 4.83 -0.66 -20.29
CA ARG A 128 6.29 -0.75 -20.42
C ARG A 128 6.76 -2.04 -21.09
N GLN A 129 6.18 -3.18 -20.73
CA GLN A 129 6.63 -4.50 -21.21
C GLN A 129 6.01 -4.87 -22.55
N TYR A 130 4.72 -4.56 -22.74
CA TYR A 130 3.95 -5.04 -23.88
C TYR A 130 3.31 -3.92 -24.70
N GLY A 131 3.44 -2.64 -24.32
CA GLY A 131 2.77 -1.53 -25.00
C GLY A 131 3.10 -1.42 -26.48
N ALA A 132 4.35 -1.64 -26.88
CA ALA A 132 4.75 -1.64 -28.28
C ALA A 132 4.10 -2.79 -29.07
N THR A 133 4.11 -4.00 -28.49
CA THR A 133 3.48 -5.20 -29.09
C THR A 133 1.96 -5.05 -29.19
N LEU A 134 1.30 -4.53 -28.15
CA LEU A 134 -0.13 -4.25 -28.16
C LEU A 134 -0.48 -3.22 -29.25
N ASN A 135 0.30 -2.15 -29.39
CA ASN A 135 0.12 -1.17 -30.45
C ASN A 135 0.31 -1.79 -31.85
N PHE A 136 1.26 -2.72 -32.01
CA PHE A 136 1.42 -3.49 -33.26
C PHE A 136 0.16 -4.30 -33.57
N ILE A 137 -0.40 -5.03 -32.60
CA ILE A 137 -1.63 -5.83 -32.77
C ILE A 137 -2.79 -4.92 -33.16
N VAL A 138 -3.01 -3.81 -32.44
CA VAL A 138 -4.10 -2.85 -32.70
C VAL A 138 -4.02 -2.28 -34.12
N ARG A 139 -2.82 -1.98 -34.63
CA ARG A 139 -2.65 -1.45 -35.99
C ARG A 139 -2.93 -2.45 -37.10
N HIS A 140 -2.79 -3.75 -36.83
CA HIS A 140 -2.95 -4.82 -37.82
C HIS A 140 -4.28 -5.58 -37.67
N CYS A 141 -5.09 -5.25 -36.66
CA CYS A 141 -6.43 -5.80 -36.45
C CYS A 141 -7.47 -4.67 -36.62
N PRO A 142 -7.96 -4.41 -37.83
CA PRO A 142 -8.82 -3.25 -38.12
C PRO A 142 -10.25 -3.39 -37.56
N THR A 143 -10.72 -4.61 -37.31
CA THR A 143 -12.04 -4.87 -36.72
C THR A 143 -11.94 -5.25 -35.25
N SER A 144 -12.96 -4.90 -34.46
CA SER A 144 -13.00 -5.23 -33.03
C SER A 144 -12.96 -6.74 -32.79
N ASP A 145 -13.62 -7.52 -33.66
CA ASP A 145 -13.64 -8.98 -33.54
C ASP A 145 -12.25 -9.59 -33.80
N ALA A 146 -11.53 -9.09 -34.82
CA ALA A 146 -10.17 -9.55 -35.10
C ALA A 146 -9.21 -9.19 -33.96
N LEU A 147 -9.35 -7.98 -33.40
CA LEU A 147 -8.56 -7.55 -32.25
C LEU A 147 -8.83 -8.44 -31.03
N HIS A 148 -10.10 -8.72 -30.73
CA HIS A 148 -10.49 -9.61 -29.64
C HIS A 148 -9.94 -11.03 -29.85
N ALA A 149 -10.07 -11.59 -31.05
CA ALA A 149 -9.55 -12.90 -31.39
C ALA A 149 -8.05 -13.00 -31.12
N VAL A 150 -7.25 -12.03 -31.57
CA VAL A 150 -5.79 -12.03 -31.34
C VAL A 150 -5.46 -11.82 -29.86
N ILE A 151 -6.07 -10.84 -29.18
CA ILE A 151 -5.81 -10.60 -27.75
C ILE A 151 -6.13 -11.84 -26.91
N SER A 152 -7.23 -12.54 -27.21
CA SER A 152 -7.63 -13.74 -26.46
C SER A 152 -6.58 -14.86 -26.49
N THR A 153 -5.78 -14.96 -27.56
CA THR A 153 -4.67 -15.92 -27.66
C THR A 153 -3.48 -15.56 -26.78
N CYS A 154 -3.34 -14.28 -26.41
CA CYS A 154 -2.21 -13.75 -25.64
C CYS A 154 -2.55 -13.56 -24.16
N THR A 155 -3.82 -13.70 -23.77
CA THR A 155 -4.28 -13.53 -22.39
C THR A 155 -4.42 -14.87 -21.67
N SER A 156 -4.06 -14.90 -20.38
CA SER A 156 -4.32 -16.04 -19.52
C SER A 156 -5.82 -16.21 -19.26
N HIS A 157 -6.28 -17.46 -19.18
CA HIS A 157 -7.64 -17.80 -18.72
C HIS A 157 -7.87 -17.48 -17.24
N ARG A 158 -6.80 -17.24 -16.46
CA ARG A 158 -6.89 -16.90 -15.04
C ARG A 158 -6.71 -15.41 -14.83
N LEU A 159 -7.61 -14.83 -14.04
CA LEU A 159 -7.47 -13.48 -13.54
C LEU A 159 -6.39 -13.41 -12.45
N PRO A 160 -5.69 -12.27 -12.31
CA PRO A 160 -4.86 -12.02 -11.14
C PRO A 160 -5.66 -12.17 -9.84
N ALA A 161 -5.02 -12.67 -8.78
CA ALA A 161 -5.71 -12.90 -7.49
C ALA A 161 -6.35 -11.64 -6.89
N TRP A 162 -5.89 -10.45 -7.26
CA TRP A 162 -6.43 -9.17 -6.82
C TRP A 162 -7.61 -8.65 -7.67
N ALA A 163 -7.86 -9.23 -8.84
CA ALA A 163 -8.87 -8.75 -9.79
C ALA A 163 -10.22 -9.42 -9.55
N THR A 164 -11.00 -8.87 -8.60
CA THR A 164 -12.40 -9.26 -8.36
C THR A 164 -13.38 -8.42 -9.21
N ALA A 165 -14.62 -8.87 -9.35
CA ALA A 165 -15.66 -8.14 -10.10
C ALA A 165 -15.88 -6.72 -9.55
N ASP A 166 -15.85 -6.55 -8.22
CA ASP A 166 -15.98 -5.25 -7.57
C ASP A 166 -14.81 -4.31 -7.90
N VAL A 167 -13.60 -4.85 -8.07
CA VAL A 167 -12.40 -4.10 -8.47
C VAL A 167 -12.52 -3.65 -9.92
N ALA A 168 -13.07 -4.48 -10.81
CA ALA A 168 -13.27 -4.13 -12.22
C ALA A 168 -14.26 -2.96 -12.38
N ASN A 169 -15.31 -2.90 -11.57
CA ASN A 169 -16.31 -1.82 -11.60
C ASN A 169 -15.81 -0.48 -11.05
N GLN A 170 -14.78 -0.49 -10.22
CA GLN A 170 -14.16 0.73 -9.67
C GLN A 170 -13.13 1.36 -10.60
N TRP A 171 -12.87 0.72 -11.74
CA TRP A 171 -11.85 1.16 -12.68
C TRP A 171 -12.38 2.28 -13.58
N PRO A 172 -11.81 3.50 -13.59
CA PRO A 172 -12.39 4.65 -14.28
C PRO A 172 -12.58 4.47 -15.79
N GLU A 173 -11.63 3.83 -16.47
CA GLU A 173 -11.67 3.52 -17.90
C GLU A 173 -12.61 2.35 -18.27
N ILE A 174 -12.70 1.27 -17.46
CA ILE A 174 -13.68 0.19 -17.69
C ILE A 174 -15.08 0.65 -17.32
N ALA A 175 -15.24 1.30 -16.16
CA ALA A 175 -16.50 1.90 -15.73
C ALA A 175 -16.98 2.97 -16.72
N GLY A 176 -16.08 3.81 -17.22
CA GLY A 176 -16.38 4.81 -18.25
C GLY A 176 -16.80 4.18 -19.59
N ILE A 177 -16.12 3.13 -20.05
CA ILE A 177 -16.52 2.39 -21.27
C ILE A 177 -17.87 1.71 -21.07
N ASN A 178 -18.10 1.04 -19.94
CA ASN A 178 -19.35 0.34 -19.64
C ASN A 178 -20.55 1.31 -19.53
N GLN A 179 -20.38 2.47 -18.88
CA GLN A 179 -21.41 3.52 -18.83
C GLN A 179 -21.74 4.09 -20.22
N THR A 180 -20.72 4.20 -21.10
CA THR A 180 -20.92 4.69 -22.47
C THR A 180 -21.68 3.66 -23.32
N LEU A 181 -21.51 2.36 -23.07
CA LEU A 181 -22.24 1.29 -23.75
C LEU A 181 -23.70 1.18 -23.27
N GLU A 182 -23.96 1.33 -21.97
CA GLU A 182 -25.31 1.31 -21.40
C GLU A 182 -26.17 2.50 -21.87
N GLY A 183 -25.56 3.68 -22.05
CA GLY A 183 -26.23 4.88 -22.57
C GLY A 183 -26.47 4.92 -24.09
N VAL A 184 -26.04 3.88 -24.83
CA VAL A 184 -26.18 3.76 -26.30
C VAL A 184 -27.14 2.64 -26.70
N THR A 185 -27.79 1.99 -25.74
CA THR A 185 -28.87 1.03 -26.03
C THR A 185 -30.13 1.79 -26.46
N PRO A 186 -30.70 1.55 -27.67
CA PRO A 186 -31.95 2.18 -28.10
C PRO A 186 -33.17 1.73 -27.29
#